data_AF-A0A4S4LMF9-F1
#
_entry.id   AF-A0A4S4LMF9-F1
#
_cell.length_a   1.000
_cell.length_b   1.000
_cell.length_c   1.000
_cell.angle_alpha   90.00
_cell.angle_beta   90.00
_cell.angle_gamma   90.00
#
_symmetry.space_group_name_H-M   'P 1'
#
loop_
_entity.id
_entity.type
_entity.pdbx_description
1 polymer ?
#
loop_
_entity_poly.entity_id
_entity_poly.type
_entity_poly.pdbx_seq_one_letter_code
_entity_poly.pdbx_strand_id
1 'polypeptide(L)'
;MFSHVFGRRDKKRRMTVRDQRVEESIPQPISDDADTFICRCAHQEHADDSAFLNGLLSSFVPNPPRGPFLSAFLHAQGRVLYDVFVYTRDAGGHPAYFLEYDSRVASSSSDVPGLLGYLKRHVLRSNVRVRDATEEHDVWAAWGNEPIASWDGLRRWNVAQSGAIEPQWDKQNQWPWGTEDEVIRDRRAVGMGLRRLVKKGDRRECAHIALSPVNCTRRPLMRVAQEAVNHDEASEEDYTLHRIMHGVPEGSLDIPPMQAFPMDSNLDMMGGLDFRKGCYVGQELTVRTYHTGVIRKRILPVMLSRFSPNASSNPSPTPVPTSFTPGTDIRASLTHPPARVAQRDLAGLESC
;
A
#
# COMPACT_ATOMS: atom_id res chain seq x y z
N MET A 1 41.56 44.41 4.07
CA MET A 1 40.34 45.03 3.51
C MET A 1 40.31 44.74 2.01
N PHE A 2 39.18 44.23 1.51
CA PHE A 2 38.79 44.09 0.10
C PHE A 2 39.42 42.99 -0.80
N SER A 3 38.64 41.90 -0.86
CA SER A 3 38.15 41.08 -1.96
C SER A 3 38.37 41.44 -3.45
N HIS A 4 38.41 40.34 -4.26
CA HIS A 4 37.87 40.11 -5.63
C HIS A 4 38.79 40.47 -6.84
N VAL A 5 38.99 39.64 -7.89
CA VAL A 5 38.04 39.19 -8.95
C VAL A 5 38.72 38.16 -9.93
N PHE A 6 38.01 37.05 -10.24
CA PHE A 6 37.91 36.22 -11.49
C PHE A 6 39.08 35.45 -12.15
N GLY A 7 38.74 34.22 -12.64
CA GLY A 7 39.24 33.69 -13.92
C GLY A 7 39.27 32.16 -14.09
N ARG A 8 38.24 31.59 -14.74
CA ARG A 8 38.17 30.19 -15.23
C ARG A 8 39.30 29.81 -16.20
N ARG A 9 39.81 28.57 -16.17
CA ARG A 9 39.70 27.57 -17.27
C ARG A 9 40.42 26.24 -16.98
N ASP A 10 39.72 25.18 -17.37
CA ASP A 10 40.09 23.76 -17.33
C ASP A 10 41.43 23.41 -17.97
N LYS A 11 42.11 22.42 -17.37
CA LYS A 11 42.91 21.43 -18.12
C LYS A 11 42.53 20.02 -17.68
N LYS A 12 41.79 19.33 -18.56
CA LYS A 12 41.62 17.87 -18.56
C LYS A 12 43.00 17.19 -18.56
N ARG A 13 43.21 16.23 -17.65
CA ARG A 13 43.97 15.00 -17.92
C ARG A 13 43.28 13.82 -17.26
N ARG A 14 43.09 12.77 -18.07
CA ARG A 14 42.47 11.49 -17.79
C ARG A 14 43.60 10.50 -17.46
N MET A 15 43.54 9.78 -16.34
CA MET A 15 43.75 8.33 -16.30
C MET A 15 43.46 7.74 -14.92
N THR A 16 42.77 6.60 -15.00
CA THR A 16 42.38 5.61 -14.00
C THR A 16 43.50 5.12 -13.09
N VAL A 17 43.20 4.97 -11.79
CA VAL A 17 43.78 3.95 -10.91
C VAL A 17 42.66 3.39 -10.02
N ARG A 18 42.65 2.07 -9.94
CA ARG A 18 41.77 1.22 -9.14
C ARG A 18 42.00 1.42 -7.64
N ASP A 19 40.89 1.23 -6.92
CA ASP A 19 40.81 0.63 -5.58
C ASP A 19 41.33 1.46 -4.41
N GLN A 20 40.38 1.97 -3.61
CA GLN A 20 40.39 1.83 -2.16
C GLN A 20 39.04 2.27 -1.57
N ARG A 21 38.30 1.27 -1.08
CA ARG A 21 37.15 1.34 -0.15
C ARG A 21 36.12 2.43 -0.45
N VAL A 22 35.14 2.05 -1.28
CA VAL A 22 33.78 2.53 -1.07
C VAL A 22 33.36 1.92 0.27
N GLU A 23 33.27 2.73 1.32
CA GLU A 23 32.35 2.41 2.40
C GLU A 23 30.99 2.25 1.72
N GLU A 24 30.54 1.00 1.59
CA GLU A 24 29.20 0.66 1.11
C GLU A 24 28.23 1.45 1.99
N SER A 25 27.70 2.56 1.48
CA SER A 25 26.60 3.27 2.10
C SER A 25 25.41 2.32 2.04
N ILE A 26 25.05 1.85 3.23
CA ILE A 26 24.09 0.79 3.48
C ILE A 26 22.67 1.26 3.17
N PRO A 27 21.85 0.44 2.48
CA PRO A 27 20.47 0.75 2.27
C PRO A 27 19.63 0.82 3.54
N GLN A 28 18.90 1.93 3.72
CA GLN A 28 17.99 2.10 4.84
C GLN A 28 16.59 1.54 4.49
N PRO A 29 15.92 0.84 5.42
CA PRO A 29 14.52 0.45 5.27
C PRO A 29 13.64 1.69 5.07
N ILE A 30 12.50 1.51 4.39
CA ILE A 30 11.41 2.50 4.47
C ILE A 30 11.02 2.75 5.93
N SER A 31 11.19 1.74 6.78
CA SER A 31 11.02 1.82 8.22
C SER A 31 12.35 1.99 8.97
N ASP A 32 12.97 3.16 8.91
CA ASP A 32 13.61 3.74 10.11
C ASP A 32 12.56 4.49 10.97
N ASP A 33 11.29 4.41 10.58
CA ASP A 33 10.15 4.80 11.39
C ASP A 33 10.10 3.99 12.69
N ALA A 34 10.31 4.69 13.80
CA ALA A 34 9.93 4.25 15.13
C ALA A 34 8.41 4.05 15.31
N ASP A 35 7.63 4.15 14.22
CA ASP A 35 6.19 4.32 14.19
C ASP A 35 5.42 3.18 13.49
N THR A 36 6.07 2.34 12.68
CA THR A 36 5.47 1.13 12.08
C THR A 36 5.66 -0.07 12.99
N PHE A 37 4.55 -0.66 13.47
CA PHE A 37 4.59 -1.74 14.46
C PHE A 37 4.01 -3.03 13.91
N ILE A 38 4.54 -4.13 14.43
CA ILE A 38 4.23 -5.47 13.94
C ILE A 38 3.74 -6.31 15.12
N CYS A 39 2.44 -6.64 15.11
CA CYS A 39 1.86 -7.57 16.08
C CYS A 39 1.79 -8.97 15.48
N ARG A 40 2.36 -9.96 16.17
CA ARG A 40 2.24 -11.37 15.79
C ARG A 40 1.09 -12.02 16.56
N CYS A 41 0.14 -12.60 15.82
CA CYS A 41 -0.89 -13.48 16.35
C CYS A 41 -0.56 -14.92 15.93
N ALA A 42 -0.40 -15.82 16.89
CA ALA A 42 -0.11 -17.22 16.62
C ALA A 42 -0.78 -18.16 17.64
N HIS A 43 -1.15 -19.33 17.15
CA HIS A 43 -1.87 -20.34 17.89
C HIS A 43 -0.95 -21.16 18.80
N GLN A 44 -1.49 -21.70 19.91
CA GLN A 44 -0.74 -22.59 20.79
C GLN A 44 -0.84 -24.06 20.36
N GLU A 45 -2.04 -24.61 20.09
CA GLU A 45 -2.21 -26.05 19.73
C GLU A 45 -3.34 -26.41 18.69
N HIS A 46 -4.48 -25.70 18.54
CA HIS A 46 -5.52 -25.90 17.48
C HIS A 46 -6.26 -24.64 16.90
N ALA A 47 -6.01 -24.29 15.63
CA ALA A 47 -6.87 -23.62 14.61
C ALA A 47 -7.81 -22.39 14.88
N ASP A 48 -7.70 -21.64 15.98
CA ASP A 48 -8.68 -20.56 16.32
C ASP A 48 -8.31 -19.11 15.90
N ASP A 49 -7.09 -18.88 15.38
CA ASP A 49 -6.58 -17.52 15.12
C ASP A 49 -7.36 -16.75 14.04
N SER A 50 -7.79 -17.46 13.00
CA SER A 50 -8.58 -16.89 11.91
C SER A 50 -9.98 -16.48 12.38
N ALA A 51 -10.60 -17.25 13.29
CA ALA A 51 -11.90 -16.92 13.86
C ALA A 51 -11.81 -15.70 14.78
N PHE A 52 -10.77 -15.65 15.61
CA PHE A 52 -10.44 -14.47 16.44
C PHE A 52 -10.28 -13.20 15.60
N LEU A 53 -9.44 -13.23 14.57
CA LEU A 53 -9.23 -12.06 13.70
C LEU A 53 -10.47 -11.74 12.86
N ASN A 54 -11.24 -12.75 12.42
CA ASN A 54 -12.48 -12.52 11.68
C ASN A 54 -13.51 -11.70 12.47
N GLY A 55 -13.55 -11.82 13.80
CA GLY A 55 -14.45 -11.04 14.64
C GLY A 55 -13.99 -9.59 14.88
N LEU A 56 -12.74 -9.25 14.57
CA LEU A 56 -12.17 -7.92 14.85
C LEU A 56 -11.86 -7.11 13.58
N LEU A 57 -11.55 -7.78 12.47
CA LEU A 57 -11.15 -7.17 11.21
C LEU A 57 -12.36 -6.94 10.29
N SER A 58 -12.34 -5.87 9.51
CA SER A 58 -13.38 -5.57 8.51
C SER A 58 -13.29 -6.40 7.22
N SER A 59 -12.14 -7.03 6.93
CA SER A 59 -11.95 -7.94 5.79
C SER A 59 -12.08 -9.41 6.21
N PHE A 60 -12.44 -10.28 5.27
CA PHE A 60 -12.49 -11.72 5.52
C PHE A 60 -11.08 -12.29 5.76
N VAL A 61 -10.91 -13.07 6.83
CA VAL A 61 -9.67 -13.77 7.17
C VAL A 61 -9.81 -15.23 6.75
N PRO A 62 -9.08 -15.70 5.72
CA PRO A 62 -9.20 -17.07 5.24
C PRO A 62 -8.74 -18.11 6.26
N ASN A 63 -9.45 -19.25 6.31
CA ASN A 63 -9.01 -20.44 7.02
C ASN A 63 -9.11 -21.67 6.08
N PRO A 64 -8.00 -22.34 5.72
CA PRO A 64 -6.60 -21.98 6.04
C PRO A 64 -6.20 -20.63 5.41
N PRO A 65 -5.10 -19.99 5.87
CA PRO A 65 -4.62 -18.76 5.26
C PRO A 65 -4.40 -18.94 3.76
N ARG A 66 -4.81 -17.95 2.96
CA ARG A 66 -4.66 -17.97 1.50
C ARG A 66 -3.69 -16.93 0.96
N GLY A 67 -3.19 -16.07 1.83
CA GLY A 67 -2.31 -14.95 1.49
C GLY A 67 -2.62 -13.71 2.33
N PRO A 68 -1.79 -12.67 2.20
CA PRO A 68 -1.93 -11.43 2.95
C PRO A 68 -3.08 -10.56 2.43
N PHE A 69 -3.48 -9.51 3.14
CA PHE A 69 -4.53 -8.60 2.67
C PHE A 69 -4.54 -7.29 3.47
N LEU A 70 -5.20 -6.27 2.92
CA LEU A 70 -5.55 -5.04 3.64
C LEU A 70 -6.84 -5.24 4.44
N SER A 71 -6.88 -4.69 5.65
CA SER A 71 -8.09 -4.63 6.48
C SER A 71 -8.07 -3.38 7.36
N ALA A 72 -9.11 -3.18 8.15
CA ALA A 72 -9.10 -2.23 9.25
C ALA A 72 -9.67 -2.84 10.54
N PHE A 73 -9.27 -2.26 11.68
CA PHE A 73 -9.98 -2.38 12.95
C PHE A 73 -10.93 -1.20 13.07
N LEU A 74 -12.19 -1.48 13.39
CA LEU A 74 -13.19 -0.44 13.62
C LEU A 74 -13.54 -0.34 15.09
N HIS A 75 -13.89 0.86 15.51
CA HIS A 75 -14.57 1.11 16.76
C HIS A 75 -16.03 0.64 16.68
N ALA A 76 -16.66 0.35 17.81
CA ALA A 76 -18.05 -0.10 17.88
C ALA A 76 -19.07 0.88 17.22
N GLN A 77 -18.73 2.17 17.08
CA GLN A 77 -19.57 3.12 16.32
C GLN A 77 -19.29 3.15 14.81
N GLY A 78 -18.46 2.23 14.28
CA GLY A 78 -18.14 2.09 12.86
C GLY A 78 -17.13 3.11 12.34
N ARG A 79 -16.24 3.62 13.20
CA ARG A 79 -15.14 4.52 12.84
C ARG A 79 -13.82 3.76 12.79
N VAL A 80 -12.91 4.16 11.90
CA VAL A 80 -11.60 3.50 11.79
C VAL A 80 -10.80 3.72 13.08
N LEU A 81 -10.18 2.67 13.61
CA LEU A 81 -9.15 2.75 14.64
C LEU A 81 -7.76 2.63 14.00
N TYR A 82 -7.59 1.61 13.17
CA TYR A 82 -6.34 1.28 12.49
C TYR A 82 -6.65 0.73 11.11
N ASP A 83 -6.01 1.25 10.06
CA ASP A 83 -5.79 0.52 8.82
C ASP A 83 -4.58 -0.42 9.02
N VAL A 84 -4.70 -1.66 8.53
CA VAL A 84 -3.70 -2.70 8.80
C VAL A 84 -3.45 -3.57 7.58
N PHE A 85 -2.17 -3.88 7.36
CA PHE A 85 -1.79 -4.98 6.48
C PHE A 85 -1.62 -6.26 7.30
N VAL A 86 -2.27 -7.31 6.83
CA VAL A 86 -2.21 -8.63 7.45
C VAL A 86 -1.33 -9.51 6.59
N TYR A 87 -0.18 -9.91 7.10
CA TYR A 87 0.71 -10.90 6.49
C TYR A 87 0.40 -12.28 7.03
N THR A 88 0.51 -13.29 6.17
CA THR A 88 0.34 -14.70 6.54
C THR A 88 1.67 -15.42 6.40
N ARG A 89 1.98 -16.28 7.37
CA ARG A 89 3.10 -17.23 7.31
C ARG A 89 2.58 -18.61 7.68
N ASP A 90 2.75 -19.60 6.80
CA ASP A 90 2.43 -20.99 7.12
C ASP A 90 3.68 -21.73 7.60
N ALA A 91 3.85 -21.82 8.92
CA ALA A 91 4.96 -22.54 9.53
C ALA A 91 4.61 -24.01 9.76
N GLY A 92 4.45 -24.78 8.67
CA GLY A 92 4.27 -26.23 8.73
C GLY A 92 2.94 -26.67 9.35
N GLY A 93 1.84 -26.01 8.99
CA GLY A 93 0.49 -26.33 9.49
C GLY A 93 0.03 -25.49 10.69
N HIS A 94 0.89 -24.60 11.18
CA HIS A 94 0.56 -23.60 12.19
C HIS A 94 0.58 -22.21 11.56
N PRO A 95 -0.58 -21.70 11.13
CA PRO A 95 -0.65 -20.39 10.52
C PRO A 95 -0.36 -19.29 11.55
N ALA A 96 0.48 -18.33 11.17
CA ALA A 96 0.74 -17.12 11.95
C ALA A 96 0.38 -15.88 11.14
N TYR A 97 -0.18 -14.89 11.82
CA TYR A 97 -0.52 -13.59 11.23
C TYR A 97 0.38 -12.50 11.79
N PHE A 98 0.89 -11.64 10.92
CA PHE A 98 1.59 -10.41 11.31
C PHE A 98 0.73 -9.22 10.89
N LEU A 99 0.50 -8.31 11.82
CA LEU A 99 -0.30 -7.10 11.60
C LEU A 99 0.64 -5.91 11.59
N GLU A 100 0.80 -5.29 10.43
CA GLU A 100 1.47 -4.00 10.25
C GLU A 100 0.45 -2.88 10.47
N TYR A 101 0.80 -1.89 11.29
CA TYR A 101 -0.06 -0.76 11.62
C TYR A 101 0.76 0.47 12.04
N ASP A 102 0.17 1.66 11.90
CA ASP A 102 0.70 2.92 12.42
C ASP A 102 0.45 3.03 13.94
N SER A 103 1.52 3.12 14.72
CA SER A 103 1.43 3.24 16.18
C SER A 103 1.20 4.66 16.68
N ARG A 104 1.47 5.69 15.86
CA ARG A 104 1.23 7.11 16.22
C ARG A 104 -0.24 7.37 16.54
N VAL A 105 -1.12 6.52 16.05
CA VAL A 105 -2.54 6.48 16.42
C VAL A 105 -2.71 6.49 17.95
N ALA A 106 -1.95 5.67 18.68
CA ALA A 106 -2.09 5.55 20.14
C ALA A 106 -1.47 6.73 20.91
N SER A 107 -0.51 7.44 20.32
CA SER A 107 0.11 8.62 20.93
C SER A 107 -0.66 9.91 20.62
N SER A 108 -1.37 9.97 19.49
CA SER A 108 -2.11 11.15 19.04
C SER A 108 -3.44 11.39 19.77
N SER A 109 -4.06 10.36 20.36
CA SER A 109 -5.32 10.48 21.09
C SER A 109 -5.39 9.50 22.26
N SER A 110 -5.66 10.00 23.47
CA SER A 110 -5.84 9.19 24.68
C SER A 110 -7.01 8.22 24.60
N ASP A 111 -7.96 8.48 23.70
CA ASP A 111 -9.19 7.70 23.57
C ASP A 111 -8.99 6.46 22.67
N VAL A 112 -7.86 6.40 21.94
CA VAL A 112 -7.55 5.28 21.05
C VAL A 112 -6.64 4.29 21.78
N PRO A 113 -7.12 3.08 22.09
CA PRO A 113 -6.30 2.10 22.78
C PRO A 113 -5.23 1.54 21.84
N GLY A 114 -3.97 1.47 22.30
CA GLY A 114 -2.90 0.79 21.56
C GLY A 114 -3.31 -0.62 21.11
N LEU A 115 -2.98 -0.96 19.86
CA LEU A 115 -3.51 -2.15 19.18
C LEU A 115 -3.19 -3.45 19.95
N LEU A 116 -1.98 -3.61 20.48
CA LEU A 116 -1.62 -4.79 21.27
C LEU A 116 -2.50 -4.94 22.53
N GLY A 117 -2.76 -3.84 23.22
CA GLY A 117 -3.66 -3.82 24.38
C GLY A 117 -5.11 -4.09 23.98
N TYR A 118 -5.56 -3.53 22.86
CA TYR A 118 -6.86 -3.80 22.27
C TYR A 118 -7.05 -5.29 21.96
N LEU A 119 -6.10 -5.93 21.28
CA LEU A 119 -6.13 -7.35 20.96
C LEU A 119 -6.16 -8.21 22.23
N LYS A 120 -5.25 -7.95 23.20
CA LYS A 120 -5.19 -8.70 24.46
C LYS A 120 -6.51 -8.67 25.25
N ARG A 121 -7.27 -7.58 25.20
CA ARG A 121 -8.60 -7.53 25.85
C ARG A 121 -9.62 -8.48 25.20
N HIS A 122 -9.48 -8.77 23.91
CA HIS A 122 -10.37 -9.67 23.17
C HIS A 122 -9.92 -11.14 23.21
N VAL A 123 -8.76 -11.45 23.81
CA VAL A 123 -8.22 -12.82 23.90
C VAL A 123 -8.93 -13.67 24.97
N LEU A 124 -9.69 -13.09 25.91
CA LEU A 124 -10.23 -13.74 27.13
C LEU A 124 -10.96 -15.10 26.95
N ARG A 125 -11.28 -15.53 25.73
CA ARG A 125 -11.88 -16.84 25.42
C ARG A 125 -11.33 -17.50 24.16
N SER A 126 -10.27 -16.96 23.58
CA SER A 126 -9.67 -17.43 22.34
C SER A 126 -8.30 -18.01 22.67
N ASN A 127 -7.94 -19.16 22.11
CA ASN A 127 -6.64 -19.78 22.36
C ASN A 127 -5.53 -19.15 21.47
N VAL A 128 -5.41 -17.83 21.51
CA VAL A 128 -4.52 -17.04 20.63
C VAL A 128 -3.47 -16.33 21.47
N ARG A 129 -2.20 -16.42 21.05
CA ARG A 129 -1.11 -15.63 21.63
C ARG A 129 -0.85 -14.42 20.76
N VAL A 130 -0.92 -13.23 21.37
CA VAL A 130 -0.61 -11.96 20.72
C VAL A 130 0.61 -11.35 21.38
N ARG A 131 1.64 -11.04 20.58
CA ARG A 131 2.86 -10.39 21.05
C ARG A 131 3.34 -9.31 20.07
N ASP A 132 4.14 -8.40 20.59
CA ASP A 132 4.90 -7.48 19.77
C ASP A 132 6.03 -8.25 19.05
N ALA A 133 6.25 -7.90 17.78
CA ALA A 133 7.30 -8.45 16.91
C ALA A 133 8.02 -7.33 16.12
N THR A 134 7.84 -6.06 16.53
CA THR A 134 8.43 -4.87 15.89
C THR A 134 9.97 -4.91 15.93
N GLU A 135 10.57 -5.48 16.98
CA GLU A 135 12.03 -5.65 17.05
C GLU A 135 12.57 -6.85 16.27
N GLU A 136 11.70 -7.65 15.67
CA GLU A 136 12.10 -8.83 14.89
C GLU A 136 12.02 -8.61 13.39
N HIS A 137 11.24 -7.62 12.94
CA HIS A 137 10.92 -7.44 11.52
C HIS A 137 10.89 -5.96 11.13
N ASP A 138 11.24 -5.68 9.88
CA ASP A 138 11.09 -4.41 9.18
C ASP A 138 10.07 -4.57 8.04
N VAL A 139 9.46 -3.46 7.64
CA VAL A 139 8.57 -3.43 6.46
C VAL A 139 9.22 -2.61 5.36
N TRP A 140 9.25 -3.19 4.17
CA TRP A 140 9.77 -2.56 2.96
C TRP A 140 8.66 -2.46 1.92
N ALA A 141 8.61 -1.35 1.19
CA ALA A 141 7.83 -1.23 -0.03
C ALA A 141 8.79 -1.08 -1.23
N ALA A 142 8.40 -1.61 -2.37
CA ALA A 142 9.16 -1.45 -3.60
C ALA A 142 8.19 -1.17 -4.76
N TRP A 143 8.48 -0.13 -5.52
CA TRP A 143 7.69 0.30 -6.68
C TRP A 143 8.62 0.72 -7.83
N GLY A 144 8.08 0.90 -9.03
CA GLY A 144 8.82 1.44 -10.19
C GLY A 144 9.47 0.44 -11.16
N ASN A 145 9.71 -0.82 -10.78
CA ASN A 145 10.22 -1.84 -11.71
C ASN A 145 9.09 -2.63 -12.38
N GLU A 146 8.93 -2.46 -13.69
CA GLU A 146 8.10 -3.31 -14.57
C GLU A 146 8.68 -4.74 -14.59
N PRO A 147 7.88 -5.79 -14.34
CA PRO A 147 6.57 -6.01 -14.96
C PRO A 147 5.44 -6.08 -13.91
N ILE A 148 5.27 -5.05 -13.09
CA ILE A 148 4.09 -4.88 -12.23
C ILE A 148 2.80 -4.87 -13.07
N ALA A 149 2.86 -4.39 -14.32
CA ALA A 149 1.75 -4.46 -15.27
C ALA A 149 1.25 -5.88 -15.57
N SER A 150 2.07 -6.92 -15.34
CA SER A 150 1.69 -8.31 -15.65
C SER A 150 0.66 -8.90 -14.66
N TRP A 151 0.69 -8.50 -13.39
CA TRP A 151 -0.24 -8.98 -12.36
C TRP A 151 -1.25 -7.92 -11.88
N ASP A 152 -0.97 -6.63 -12.14
CA ASP A 152 -1.92 -5.54 -11.94
C ASP A 152 -2.84 -5.41 -13.17
N GLY A 153 -3.55 -6.51 -13.47
CA GLY A 153 -4.51 -6.59 -14.56
C GLY A 153 -5.69 -5.64 -14.38
N LEU A 154 -6.60 -5.61 -15.38
CA LEU A 154 -7.76 -4.72 -15.38
C LEU A 154 -8.61 -4.92 -14.10
N ARG A 155 -8.54 -3.94 -13.20
CA ARG A 155 -9.35 -3.90 -11.99
C ARG A 155 -10.79 -3.66 -12.39
N ARG A 156 -11.69 -4.48 -11.85
CA ARG A 156 -13.14 -4.35 -12.02
C ARG A 156 -13.75 -4.03 -10.69
N TRP A 157 -14.77 -3.20 -10.68
CA TRP A 157 -15.47 -2.79 -9.47
C TRP A 157 -16.96 -2.96 -9.65
N ASN A 158 -17.62 -3.43 -8.59
CA ASN A 158 -19.07 -3.31 -8.44
C ASN A 158 -19.35 -2.05 -7.64
N VAL A 159 -20.31 -1.26 -8.10
CA VAL A 159 -20.76 -0.06 -7.38
C VAL A 159 -22.13 -0.35 -6.81
N ALA A 160 -22.25 -0.30 -5.48
CA ALA A 160 -23.53 -0.43 -4.79
C ALA A 160 -24.36 0.85 -4.93
N GLN A 161 -25.67 0.76 -4.66
CA GLN A 161 -26.58 1.91 -4.72
C GLN A 161 -26.17 3.06 -3.78
N SER A 162 -25.51 2.73 -2.67
CA SER A 162 -24.97 3.70 -1.71
C SER A 162 -23.72 4.45 -2.21
N GLY A 163 -23.18 4.08 -3.37
CA GLY A 163 -21.89 4.56 -3.86
C GLY A 163 -20.69 3.80 -3.29
N ALA A 164 -20.91 2.72 -2.53
CA ALA A 164 -19.85 1.86 -2.04
C ALA A 164 -19.24 1.07 -3.20
N ILE A 165 -17.93 0.90 -3.17
CA ILE A 165 -17.16 0.28 -4.24
C ILE A 165 -16.63 -1.06 -3.75
N GLU A 166 -16.94 -2.14 -4.48
CA GLU A 166 -16.40 -3.46 -4.20
C GLU A 166 -15.45 -3.89 -5.32
N PRO A 167 -14.14 -4.08 -5.04
CA PRO A 167 -13.23 -4.64 -6.02
C PRO A 167 -13.62 -6.09 -6.35
N GLN A 168 -13.73 -6.40 -7.64
CA GLN A 168 -13.92 -7.76 -8.12
C GLN A 168 -12.56 -8.46 -8.20
N TRP A 169 -12.35 -9.39 -7.29
CA TRP A 169 -11.22 -10.31 -7.33
C TRP A 169 -11.57 -11.54 -8.15
N ASP A 170 -10.67 -11.97 -9.04
CA ASP A 170 -10.78 -13.25 -9.73
C ASP A 170 -10.63 -14.37 -8.68
N LYS A 171 -11.76 -14.97 -8.29
CA LYS A 171 -11.80 -15.98 -7.23
C LYS A 171 -11.27 -17.34 -7.70
N GLN A 172 -11.08 -17.54 -9.01
CA GLN A 172 -10.70 -18.84 -9.58
C GLN A 172 -9.18 -19.02 -9.69
N ASN A 173 -8.40 -17.93 -9.81
CA ASN A 173 -6.99 -18.03 -10.13
C ASN A 173 -6.06 -17.96 -8.91
N GLN A 174 -6.01 -16.84 -8.18
CA GLN A 174 -5.05 -16.63 -7.09
C GLN A 174 -5.60 -15.63 -6.07
N TRP A 175 -5.07 -15.64 -4.84
CA TRP A 175 -5.40 -14.62 -3.85
C TRP A 175 -4.95 -13.23 -4.35
N PRO A 176 -5.82 -12.20 -4.30
CA PRO A 176 -5.61 -10.96 -5.06
C PRO A 176 -4.39 -10.16 -4.61
N TRP A 177 -4.01 -10.30 -3.35
CA TRP A 177 -2.88 -9.61 -2.71
C TRP A 177 -1.58 -10.42 -2.78
N GLY A 178 -1.55 -11.51 -3.54
CA GLY A 178 -0.42 -12.45 -3.59
C GLY A 178 -0.63 -13.66 -2.67
N THR A 179 0.18 -14.68 -2.88
CA THR A 179 0.14 -15.96 -2.12
C THR A 179 1.48 -16.28 -1.47
N GLU A 180 2.47 -15.39 -1.65
CA GLU A 180 3.82 -15.55 -1.11
C GLU A 180 3.82 -15.12 0.36
N ASP A 181 4.45 -15.93 1.22
CA ASP A 181 4.61 -15.59 2.63
C ASP A 181 5.36 -14.27 2.76
N GLU A 182 4.92 -13.42 3.69
CA GLU A 182 5.53 -12.11 3.97
C GLU A 182 5.55 -11.10 2.82
N VAL A 183 4.91 -11.38 1.68
CA VAL A 183 4.92 -10.47 0.52
C VAL A 183 3.49 -10.10 0.12
N ILE A 184 3.18 -8.81 0.15
CA ILE A 184 1.91 -8.24 -0.31
C ILE A 184 2.12 -7.61 -1.68
N ARG A 185 1.30 -8.00 -2.64
CA ARG A 185 1.07 -7.20 -3.85
C ARG A 185 0.15 -6.06 -3.46
N ASP A 186 0.63 -4.82 -3.42
CA ASP A 186 -0.16 -3.68 -2.93
C ASP A 186 -1.25 -3.34 -3.96
N ARG A 187 -2.47 -3.82 -3.69
CA ARG A 187 -3.64 -3.64 -4.56
C ARG A 187 -4.43 -2.38 -4.22
N ARG A 188 -3.90 -1.42 -3.45
CA ARG A 188 -4.64 -0.19 -3.11
C ARG A 188 -4.83 0.73 -4.31
N ALA A 189 -3.77 0.93 -5.09
CA ALA A 189 -3.82 1.62 -6.37
C ALA A 189 -2.89 0.95 -7.38
N VAL A 190 -3.05 1.28 -8.66
CA VAL A 190 -2.13 0.79 -9.70
C VAL A 190 -0.78 1.45 -9.52
N GLY A 191 0.31 0.66 -9.54
CA GLY A 191 1.67 1.19 -9.37
C GLY A 191 2.16 1.32 -7.91
N MET A 192 1.37 0.88 -6.93
CA MET A 192 1.82 0.82 -5.52
C MET A 192 2.91 -0.23 -5.27
N GLY A 193 3.08 -1.19 -6.19
CA GLY A 193 4.15 -2.17 -6.13
C GLY A 193 3.91 -3.26 -5.10
N LEU A 194 4.94 -3.63 -4.36
CA LEU A 194 4.92 -4.72 -3.39
C LEU A 194 5.38 -4.23 -2.01
N ARG A 195 4.86 -4.87 -0.97
CA ARG A 195 5.31 -4.73 0.42
C ARG A 195 5.88 -6.05 0.89
N ARG A 196 6.95 -6.01 1.66
CA ARG A 196 7.61 -7.18 2.19
C ARG A 196 7.95 -7.01 3.66
N LEU A 197 7.59 -8.02 4.45
CA LEU A 197 8.01 -8.16 5.83
C LEU A 197 9.37 -8.88 5.84
N VAL A 198 10.41 -8.22 6.34
CA VAL A 198 11.79 -8.74 6.35
C VAL A 198 12.25 -8.90 7.79
N LYS A 199 12.99 -9.96 8.13
CA LYS A 199 13.54 -10.09 9.49
C LYS A 199 14.70 -9.12 9.71
N LYS A 200 14.70 -8.41 10.84
CA LYS A 200 15.83 -7.56 11.25
C LYS A 200 17.11 -8.39 11.31
N GLY A 201 18.12 -8.00 10.53
CA GLY A 201 19.40 -8.71 10.41
C GLY A 201 19.57 -9.57 9.15
N ASP A 202 18.50 -9.94 8.45
CA ASP A 202 18.54 -10.67 7.17
C ASP A 202 18.67 -9.70 5.98
N ARG A 203 19.70 -8.85 5.99
CA ARG A 203 19.95 -7.86 4.92
C ARG A 203 20.22 -8.46 3.53
N ARG A 204 20.51 -9.76 3.45
CA ARG A 204 20.86 -10.45 2.19
C ARG A 204 19.65 -10.70 1.28
N GLU A 205 18.43 -10.66 1.81
CA GLU A 205 17.21 -10.84 1.01
C GLU A 205 16.64 -9.53 0.46
N CYS A 206 17.08 -8.36 0.95
CA CYS A 206 16.70 -7.05 0.42
C CYS A 206 17.20 -6.83 -1.01
N ALA A 207 18.28 -7.50 -1.42
CA ALA A 207 18.79 -7.46 -2.79
C ALA A 207 17.98 -8.40 -3.73
N HIS A 208 17.31 -9.42 -3.21
CA HIS A 208 16.55 -10.39 -4.00
C HIS A 208 15.15 -9.89 -4.44
N ILE A 209 14.96 -8.56 -4.59
CA ILE A 209 13.74 -7.92 -5.11
C ILE A 209 13.42 -8.35 -6.57
N ALA A 210 14.28 -9.14 -7.21
CA ALA A 210 14.00 -9.78 -8.48
C ALA A 210 13.09 -11.02 -8.32
N LEU A 211 11.78 -10.79 -8.51
CA LEU A 211 10.78 -11.68 -9.13
C LEU A 211 11.20 -13.17 -9.20
N SER A 212 10.65 -14.02 -8.33
CA SER A 212 10.71 -15.45 -8.58
C SER A 212 9.69 -15.82 -9.67
N PRO A 213 10.09 -16.36 -10.83
CA PRO A 213 9.15 -16.92 -11.77
C PRO A 213 8.68 -18.28 -11.25
N VAL A 214 7.36 -18.43 -11.26
CA VAL A 214 6.55 -19.64 -11.12
C VAL A 214 7.31 -20.94 -11.49
N ASN A 215 7.38 -21.89 -10.55
CA ASN A 215 7.79 -23.30 -10.68
C ASN A 215 9.14 -23.61 -11.35
N CYS A 216 10.17 -24.00 -10.57
CA CYS A 216 11.12 -25.02 -11.07
C CYS A 216 11.85 -25.79 -9.96
N THR A 217 11.76 -27.12 -10.06
CA THR A 217 12.41 -28.12 -9.21
C THR A 217 13.94 -28.16 -9.41
N ARG A 218 14.69 -28.20 -8.29
CA ARG A 218 16.08 -28.69 -8.12
C ARG A 218 17.24 -27.95 -8.85
N ARG A 219 18.09 -27.30 -8.01
CA ARG A 219 19.54 -26.94 -8.15
C ARG A 219 19.93 -25.69 -8.99
N PRO A 220 21.09 -25.06 -8.69
CA PRO A 220 21.43 -24.31 -7.49
C PRO A 220 21.64 -22.80 -7.78
N LEU A 221 21.52 -21.98 -6.72
CA LEU A 221 21.77 -20.54 -6.68
C LEU A 221 23.08 -20.14 -7.37
N MET A 222 23.01 -19.36 -8.46
CA MET A 222 24.09 -18.41 -8.81
C MET A 222 23.76 -17.43 -9.94
N ARG A 223 22.60 -17.52 -10.61
CA ARG A 223 22.26 -16.61 -11.73
C ARG A 223 21.18 -15.57 -11.47
N VAL A 224 20.59 -15.53 -10.27
CA VAL A 224 19.55 -14.55 -9.91
C VAL A 224 20.13 -13.30 -9.20
N ALA A 225 21.42 -13.32 -8.84
CA ALA A 225 22.06 -12.22 -8.10
C ALA A 225 22.47 -11.01 -8.95
N GLN A 226 22.39 -11.08 -10.28
CA GLN A 226 22.94 -10.02 -11.16
C GLN A 226 21.95 -8.89 -11.46
N GLU A 227 20.64 -9.12 -11.31
CA GLU A 227 19.59 -8.11 -11.59
C GLU A 227 19.15 -7.33 -10.34
N ALA A 228 19.60 -7.77 -9.17
CA ALA A 228 19.45 -7.14 -7.85
C ALA A 228 20.14 -5.78 -7.67
N VAL A 229 20.84 -5.29 -8.70
CA VAL A 229 21.89 -4.26 -8.58
C VAL A 229 21.41 -2.84 -8.98
N ASN A 230 20.17 -2.67 -9.45
CA ASN A 230 19.66 -1.39 -9.98
C ASN A 230 18.40 -0.88 -9.26
N HIS A 231 18.41 -0.84 -7.94
CA HIS A 231 17.35 -0.18 -7.18
C HIS A 231 17.92 1.04 -6.45
N ASP A 232 17.38 2.21 -6.76
CA ASP A 232 17.65 3.43 -5.99
C ASP A 232 16.83 3.39 -4.69
N GLU A 233 17.45 3.74 -3.58
CA GLU A 233 16.74 3.92 -2.32
C GLU A 233 15.92 5.21 -2.33
N ALA A 234 14.70 5.12 -1.83
CA ALA A 234 13.78 6.24 -1.71
C ALA A 234 13.56 6.55 -0.22
N SER A 235 13.38 7.83 0.08
CA SER A 235 13.05 8.28 1.44
C SER A 235 11.58 7.96 1.80
N GLU A 236 11.24 8.06 3.09
CA GLU A 236 9.85 7.97 3.57
C GLU A 236 8.98 9.07 2.93
N GLU A 237 9.52 10.28 2.76
CA GLU A 237 8.83 11.38 2.09
C GLU A 237 8.54 11.07 0.63
N ASP A 238 9.45 10.40 -0.07
CA ASP A 238 9.22 9.95 -1.46
C ASP A 238 8.10 8.91 -1.50
N TYR A 239 8.06 7.97 -0.54
CA TYR A 239 6.96 7.01 -0.43
C TYR A 239 5.62 7.69 -0.13
N THR A 240 5.61 8.64 0.79
CA THR A 240 4.43 9.44 1.14
C THR A 240 3.94 10.24 -0.07
N LEU A 241 4.84 10.88 -0.82
CA LEU A 241 4.50 11.59 -2.05
C LEU A 241 3.93 10.63 -3.11
N HIS A 242 4.52 9.44 -3.27
CA HIS A 242 4.01 8.40 -4.16
C HIS A 242 2.56 8.02 -3.81
N ARG A 243 2.27 7.75 -2.53
CA ARG A 243 0.90 7.47 -2.06
C ARG A 243 -0.07 8.61 -2.34
N ILE A 244 0.33 9.85 -2.05
CA ILE A 244 -0.50 11.05 -2.29
C ILE A 244 -0.81 11.18 -3.78
N MET A 245 0.17 11.00 -4.65
CA MET A 245 -0.03 11.07 -6.11
C MET A 245 -0.98 9.98 -6.61
N HIS A 246 -0.99 8.81 -5.98
CA HIS A 246 -1.91 7.71 -6.28
C HIS A 246 -3.27 7.79 -5.54
N GLY A 247 -3.46 8.79 -4.68
CA GLY A 247 -4.70 8.95 -3.89
C GLY A 247 -4.94 7.85 -2.87
N VAL A 248 -3.86 7.26 -2.33
CA VAL A 248 -3.90 6.15 -1.38
C VAL A 248 -3.71 6.68 0.05
N PRO A 249 -4.80 6.80 0.85
CA PRO A 249 -4.68 7.16 2.25
C PRO A 249 -4.08 6.01 3.06
N GLU A 250 -3.19 6.33 4.01
CA GLU A 250 -2.56 5.38 4.91
C GLU A 250 -2.23 6.03 6.25
N GLY A 251 -2.45 5.29 7.34
CA GLY A 251 -2.06 5.70 8.67
C GLY A 251 -2.90 6.83 9.28
N SER A 252 -2.46 7.27 10.46
CA SER A 252 -3.22 8.16 11.35
C SER A 252 -3.47 9.57 10.81
N LEU A 253 -2.57 10.07 9.95
CA LEU A 253 -2.68 11.40 9.35
C LEU A 253 -3.79 11.46 8.30
N ASP A 254 -3.82 10.47 7.40
CA ASP A 254 -4.79 10.40 6.30
C ASP A 254 -6.14 9.81 6.75
N ILE A 255 -6.10 8.92 7.75
CA ILE A 255 -7.26 8.22 8.30
C ILE A 255 -7.35 8.49 9.81
N PRO A 256 -7.86 9.67 10.22
CA PRO A 256 -7.91 10.04 11.63
C PRO A 256 -8.71 9.03 12.47
N PRO A 257 -8.11 8.44 13.52
CA PRO A 257 -8.76 7.40 14.30
C PRO A 257 -9.98 7.95 15.04
N MET A 258 -10.98 7.09 15.25
CA MET A 258 -12.27 7.42 15.88
C MET A 258 -13.13 8.44 15.12
N GLN A 259 -12.62 9.05 14.04
CA GLN A 259 -13.31 10.08 13.27
C GLN A 259 -13.60 9.62 11.84
N ALA A 260 -12.60 9.05 11.17
CA ALA A 260 -12.69 8.60 9.79
C ALA A 260 -13.75 7.49 9.63
N PHE A 261 -14.58 7.64 8.61
CA PHE A 261 -15.51 6.59 8.20
C PHE A 261 -14.83 5.73 7.11
N PRO A 262 -14.88 4.39 7.19
CA PRO A 262 -14.09 3.53 6.29
C PRO A 262 -14.29 3.81 4.79
N MET A 263 -15.53 4.05 4.36
CA MET A 263 -15.84 4.30 2.96
C MET A 263 -15.53 5.75 2.52
N ASP A 264 -15.50 6.70 3.46
CA ASP A 264 -15.00 8.06 3.18
C ASP A 264 -13.47 8.04 2.96
N SER A 265 -12.76 7.11 3.62
CA SER A 265 -11.33 6.86 3.45
C SER A 265 -10.99 5.81 2.38
N ASN A 266 -11.93 5.51 1.47
CA ASN A 266 -11.74 4.59 0.35
C ASN A 266 -11.34 3.13 0.72
N LEU A 267 -11.54 2.69 1.96
CA LEU A 267 -11.21 1.32 2.36
C LEU A 267 -12.06 0.28 1.62
N ASP A 268 -13.27 0.64 1.18
CA ASP A 268 -14.10 -0.20 0.31
C ASP A 268 -13.43 -0.44 -1.05
N MET A 269 -13.04 0.63 -1.73
CA MET A 269 -12.37 0.59 -3.03
C MET A 269 -11.04 -0.16 -3.01
N MET A 270 -10.29 -0.01 -1.92
CA MET A 270 -9.00 -0.67 -1.72
C MET A 270 -9.13 -2.13 -1.28
N GLY A 271 -10.35 -2.65 -1.04
CA GLY A 271 -10.57 -4.03 -0.61
C GLY A 271 -10.32 -4.31 0.87
N GLY A 272 -10.31 -3.26 1.70
CA GLY A 272 -10.21 -3.33 3.15
C GLY A 272 -11.55 -3.57 3.89
N LEU A 273 -12.65 -3.73 3.15
CA LEU A 273 -13.98 -4.04 3.70
C LEU A 273 -14.58 -5.23 2.95
N ASP A 274 -15.17 -6.17 3.68
CA ASP A 274 -16.04 -7.21 3.10
C ASP A 274 -17.48 -7.03 3.59
N PHE A 275 -18.40 -6.74 2.68
CA PHE A 275 -19.81 -6.53 2.99
C PHE A 275 -20.61 -7.83 3.14
N ARG A 276 -20.00 -8.98 2.84
CA ARG A 276 -20.65 -10.31 2.86
C ARG A 276 -20.07 -11.25 3.93
N LYS A 277 -19.07 -10.82 4.70
CA LYS A 277 -18.49 -11.63 5.78
C LYS A 277 -19.40 -11.67 7.03
N GLY A 278 -19.03 -12.53 7.97
CA GLY A 278 -19.68 -12.63 9.28
C GLY A 278 -19.43 -11.42 10.18
N CYS A 279 -20.03 -11.46 11.38
CA CYS A 279 -20.02 -10.34 12.33
C CYS A 279 -18.60 -9.91 12.73
N TYR A 280 -18.33 -8.61 12.66
CA TYR A 280 -17.11 -7.99 13.22
C TYR A 280 -17.44 -6.69 13.96
N VAL A 281 -16.54 -6.25 14.84
CA VAL A 281 -16.72 -5.02 15.63
C VAL A 281 -16.92 -3.81 14.70
N GLY A 282 -17.99 -3.05 14.93
CA GLY A 282 -18.27 -1.81 14.20
C GLY A 282 -18.90 -2.00 12.81
N GLN A 283 -19.35 -3.21 12.47
CA GLN A 283 -19.93 -3.46 11.14
C GLN A 283 -21.27 -2.74 10.92
N GLU A 284 -22.02 -2.45 11.98
CA GLU A 284 -23.43 -2.06 11.87
C GLU A 284 -23.61 -0.78 11.04
N LEU A 285 -22.76 0.23 11.29
CA LEU A 285 -22.78 1.47 10.52
C LEU A 285 -22.29 1.24 9.08
N THR A 286 -21.26 0.41 8.88
CA THR A 286 -20.72 0.07 7.57
C THR A 286 -21.78 -0.61 6.70
N VAL A 287 -22.41 -1.67 7.20
CA VAL A 287 -23.45 -2.45 6.50
C VAL A 287 -24.71 -1.60 6.27
N ARG A 288 -25.14 -0.82 7.27
CA ARG A 288 -26.28 0.10 7.10
C ARG A 288 -26.02 1.11 5.99
N THR A 289 -24.84 1.69 5.96
CA THR A 289 -24.46 2.68 4.93
C THR A 289 -24.36 2.01 3.56
N TYR A 290 -23.82 0.79 3.48
CA TYR A 290 -23.74 0.01 2.25
C TYR A 290 -25.13 -0.24 1.63
N HIS A 291 -26.12 -0.63 2.42
CA HIS A 291 -27.46 -0.98 1.91
C HIS A 291 -28.44 0.19 1.77
N THR A 292 -28.40 1.15 2.69
CA THR A 292 -29.44 2.19 2.81
C THR A 292 -28.89 3.62 2.83
N GLY A 293 -27.57 3.77 2.99
CA GLY A 293 -26.92 5.07 3.06
C GLY A 293 -26.53 5.61 1.68
N VAL A 294 -25.88 6.77 1.70
CA VAL A 294 -25.25 7.39 0.53
C VAL A 294 -23.90 7.93 0.97
N ILE A 295 -22.82 7.49 0.32
CA ILE A 295 -21.48 8.01 0.54
C ILE A 295 -21.36 9.34 -0.20
N ARG A 296 -21.00 10.39 0.54
CA ARG A 296 -20.96 11.78 0.04
C ARG A 296 -19.57 12.39 0.05
N LYS A 297 -18.61 11.72 0.66
CA LYS A 297 -17.24 12.20 0.85
C LYS A 297 -16.30 11.07 0.49
N ARG A 298 -15.19 11.39 -0.17
CA ARG A 298 -14.09 10.47 -0.45
C ARG A 298 -12.79 11.25 -0.42
N ILE A 299 -11.71 10.59 -0.01
CA ILE A 299 -10.36 11.12 -0.17
C ILE A 299 -10.00 11.11 -1.66
N LEU A 300 -9.49 12.22 -2.16
CA LEU A 300 -9.07 12.39 -3.55
C LEU A 300 -7.69 13.08 -3.58
N PRO A 301 -6.79 12.66 -4.49
CA PRO A 301 -5.54 13.38 -4.70
C PRO A 301 -5.83 14.73 -5.37
N VAL A 302 -5.17 15.79 -4.90
CA VAL A 302 -5.30 17.14 -5.46
C VAL A 302 -3.92 17.73 -5.74
N MET A 303 -3.81 18.46 -6.85
CA MET A 303 -2.62 19.22 -7.20
C MET A 303 -2.94 20.71 -7.09
N LEU A 304 -2.23 21.41 -6.20
CA LEU A 304 -2.37 22.85 -6.05
C LEU A 304 -1.42 23.55 -7.02
N SER A 305 -1.96 24.29 -7.98
CA SER A 305 -1.16 25.17 -8.83
C SER A 305 -1.08 26.56 -8.21
N ARG A 306 0.12 27.17 -8.25
CA ARG A 306 0.25 28.58 -7.87
C ARG A 306 -0.41 29.43 -8.95
N PHE A 307 -1.40 30.23 -8.55
CA PHE A 307 -1.98 31.22 -9.42
C PHE A 307 -0.90 32.25 -9.80
N SER A 308 -0.58 32.34 -11.09
CA SER A 308 0.29 33.37 -11.64
C SER A 308 -0.52 34.29 -12.54
N PRO A 309 -0.72 35.57 -12.16
CA PRO A 309 -1.52 36.49 -12.97
C PRO A 309 -0.92 36.78 -14.35
N ASN A 310 0.36 36.44 -14.58
CA ASN A 310 1.09 36.69 -15.82
C ASN A 310 1.41 35.42 -16.64
N ALA A 311 0.89 34.25 -16.27
CA ALA A 311 1.03 33.06 -17.09
C ALA A 311 0.13 33.18 -18.34
N SER A 312 0.73 33.45 -19.50
CA SER A 312 0.06 33.52 -20.81
C SER A 312 -0.47 32.17 -21.34
N SER A 313 -0.54 31.17 -20.48
CA SER A 313 -1.24 29.91 -20.68
C SER A 313 -1.99 29.56 -19.39
N ASN A 314 -2.97 30.38 -19.04
CA ASN A 314 -4.06 29.86 -18.22
C ASN A 314 -4.76 28.80 -19.09
N PRO A 315 -4.73 27.49 -18.78
CA PRO A 315 -5.87 26.69 -19.17
C PRO A 315 -7.04 27.41 -18.51
N SER A 316 -7.93 28.01 -19.32
CA SER A 316 -9.12 28.65 -18.81
C SER A 316 -9.74 27.66 -17.82
N PRO A 317 -9.92 28.02 -16.53
CA PRO A 317 -10.69 27.17 -15.64
C PRO A 317 -12.04 27.07 -16.32
N THR A 318 -12.32 25.90 -16.91
CA THR A 318 -13.64 25.64 -17.44
C THR A 318 -14.54 25.82 -16.23
N PRO A 319 -15.44 26.83 -16.21
CA PRO A 319 -16.26 27.06 -15.04
C PRO A 319 -16.99 25.75 -14.76
N VAL A 320 -16.61 25.07 -13.67
CA VAL A 320 -17.33 23.91 -13.21
C VAL A 320 -18.70 24.48 -12.82
N PRO A 321 -19.78 24.13 -13.52
CA PRO A 321 -21.06 24.75 -13.26
C PRO A 321 -21.41 24.53 -11.79
N THR A 322 -21.68 25.64 -11.08
CA THR A 322 -22.08 25.65 -9.66
C THR A 322 -23.45 25.05 -9.41
N SER A 323 -24.12 24.58 -10.47
CA SER A 323 -25.32 23.74 -10.42
C SER A 323 -25.14 22.55 -11.35
N PHE A 324 -25.30 21.36 -10.80
CA PHE A 324 -25.45 20.15 -11.62
C PHE A 324 -26.88 20.11 -12.14
N THR A 325 -27.06 19.92 -13.45
CA THR A 325 -28.37 19.59 -14.00
C THR A 325 -28.90 18.34 -13.30
N PRO A 326 -30.15 18.32 -12.80
CA PRO A 326 -30.74 17.11 -12.23
C PRO A 326 -30.64 15.96 -13.25
N GLY A 327 -29.97 14.86 -12.87
CA GLY A 327 -29.70 13.72 -13.75
C GLY A 327 -28.32 13.68 -14.43
N THR A 328 -27.39 14.59 -14.06
CA THR A 328 -26.00 14.50 -14.55
C THR A 328 -25.25 13.38 -13.81
N ASP A 329 -24.95 12.28 -14.52
CA ASP A 329 -24.24 11.11 -13.99
C ASP A 329 -22.74 11.45 -13.84
N ILE A 330 -22.25 11.51 -12.60
CA ILE A 330 -20.82 11.66 -12.28
C ILE A 330 -20.15 10.30 -12.45
N ARG A 331 -20.15 9.77 -13.67
CA ARG A 331 -19.32 8.61 -14.02
C ARG A 331 -18.00 9.09 -14.58
N ALA A 332 -16.94 8.47 -14.09
CA ALA A 332 -15.53 8.70 -14.41
C ALA A 332 -15.13 8.35 -15.86
N SER A 333 -15.99 8.57 -16.84
CA SER A 333 -15.76 8.21 -18.25
C SER A 333 -15.06 9.31 -19.06
N LEU A 334 -14.55 10.38 -18.43
CA LEU A 334 -13.94 11.52 -19.13
C LEU A 334 -12.48 11.83 -18.75
N THR A 335 -11.76 10.93 -18.10
CA THR A 335 -10.29 11.04 -18.02
C THR A 335 -9.67 10.27 -19.18
N HIS A 336 -9.48 10.92 -20.32
CA HIS A 336 -8.45 10.51 -21.27
C HIS A 336 -7.15 11.27 -20.95
N PRO A 337 -5.99 10.60 -20.92
CA PRO A 337 -4.72 11.30 -20.80
C PRO A 337 -4.54 12.23 -22.01
N PRO A 338 -3.93 13.42 -21.85
CA PRO A 338 -3.68 14.31 -22.97
C PRO A 338 -2.80 13.61 -24.00
N ALA A 339 -3.26 13.58 -25.25
CA ALA A 339 -2.52 13.01 -26.37
C ALA A 339 -1.15 13.68 -26.49
N ARG A 340 -0.07 12.89 -26.43
CA ARG A 340 1.26 13.37 -26.79
C ARG A 340 1.27 13.71 -28.28
N VAL A 341 1.40 15.00 -28.59
CA VAL A 341 1.80 15.48 -29.91
C VAL A 341 3.28 15.16 -30.09
N ALA A 342 3.59 14.17 -30.93
CA ALA A 342 4.72 14.17 -31.86
C ALA A 342 4.69 12.88 -32.71
N GLN A 343 3.86 12.86 -33.74
CA GLN A 343 4.16 12.08 -34.95
C GLN A 343 5.29 12.82 -35.68
N ARG A 344 6.46 12.19 -35.80
CA ARG A 344 7.37 12.40 -36.92
C ARG A 344 7.92 11.04 -37.37
N ASP A 345 7.47 10.68 -38.56
CA ASP A 345 8.20 9.98 -39.62
C ASP A 345 8.75 8.56 -39.34
N LEU A 346 7.89 7.57 -39.58
CA LEU A 346 8.29 6.26 -40.11
C LEU A 346 7.33 5.89 -41.27
N ALA A 347 7.48 6.61 -42.38
CA ALA A 347 7.04 6.16 -43.69
C ALA A 347 8.29 6.00 -44.56
N GLY A 348 8.66 4.76 -44.82
CA GLY A 348 9.75 4.43 -45.73
C GLY A 348 10.51 3.20 -45.28
N LEU A 349 9.94 2.02 -45.56
CA LEU A 349 10.65 0.77 -45.87
C LEU A 349 9.62 -0.32 -46.23
N GLU A 350 9.02 -0.18 -47.42
CA GLU A 350 8.57 -1.31 -48.22
C GLU A 350 8.96 -1.03 -49.69
N SER A 351 10.15 -1.52 -50.09
CA SER A 351 10.45 -2.06 -51.43
C SER A 351 11.96 -2.32 -51.56
N CYS A 352 12.30 -3.55 -51.96
CA CYS A 352 13.61 -4.17 -52.21
C CYS A 352 14.36 -4.75 -51.01
#